data_AF-A0A2D8LCV4-F1
#
_entry.id   AF-A0A2D8LCV4-F1
#
_cell.length_a   1.000
_cell.length_b   1.000
_cell.length_c   1.000
_cell.angle_alpha   90.00
_cell.angle_beta   90.00
_cell.angle_gamma   90.00
#
_symmetry.space_group_name_H-M   'P 1'
#
loop_
_entity.id
_entity.type
_entity.pdbx_description
1 polymer ?
#
loop_
_entity_poly.entity_id
_entity_poly.type
_entity_poly.pdbx_seq_one_letter_code
_entity_poly.pdbx_strand_id
1 'polypeptide(L)' 'VTDYNAAVITAAKAMALTVVDLLHGNGEKGKEVVGKFKPKYSKDAYLKLLRSMYKQEIY' A
#
# COMPACT_ATOMS: atom_id res chain seq x y z
N VAL A 1 27.71 -11.26 -19.57
CA VAL A 1 27.16 -9.88 -19.60
C VAL A 1 25.66 -10.01 -19.53
N THR A 2 25.04 -9.52 -18.45
CA THR A 2 23.57 -9.47 -18.32
C THR A 2 23.04 -8.38 -19.25
N ASP A 3 22.09 -8.72 -20.10
CA ASP A 3 21.47 -7.76 -21.00
C ASP A 3 20.61 -6.77 -20.20
N TYR A 4 21.19 -5.59 -19.97
CA TYR A 4 20.57 -4.48 -19.24
C TYR A 4 19.22 -4.08 -19.85
N ASN A 5 19.09 -4.12 -21.17
CA ASN A 5 17.83 -3.79 -21.84
C ASN A 5 16.76 -4.83 -21.51
N ALA A 6 17.11 -6.11 -21.51
CA ALA A 6 16.19 -7.18 -21.12
C ALA A 6 15.73 -7.04 -19.66
N ALA A 7 16.62 -6.67 -18.74
CA ALA A 7 16.29 -6.46 -17.34
C ALA A 7 15.32 -5.27 -17.13
N VAL A 8 15.58 -4.13 -17.78
CA VAL A 8 14.73 -2.93 -17.69
C VAL A 8 13.36 -3.18 -18.29
N ILE A 9 13.28 -3.82 -19.46
CA ILE A 9 12.00 -4.14 -20.12
C ILE A 9 11.19 -5.11 -19.26
N THR A 10 11.82 -6.08 -18.62
CA THR A 10 11.14 -7.03 -17.73
C THR A 10 10.54 -6.33 -16.52
N ALA A 11 11.30 -5.43 -15.87
CA ALA A 11 10.80 -4.64 -14.76
C ALA A 11 9.64 -3.73 -15.18
N ALA A 12 9.76 -3.07 -16.34
CA ALA A 12 8.70 -2.23 -16.89
C ALA A 12 7.41 -3.02 -17.16
N LYS A 13 7.52 -4.22 -17.74
CA LYS A 13 6.38 -5.11 -17.96
C LYS A 13 5.74 -5.55 -16.66
N ALA A 14 6.53 -5.91 -15.65
CA ALA A 14 6.01 -6.27 -14.34
C ALA A 14 5.22 -5.10 -13.72
N MET A 15 5.77 -3.88 -13.74
CA MET A 15 5.06 -2.70 -13.23
C MET A 15 3.77 -2.43 -14.01
N ALA A 16 3.79 -2.49 -15.35
CA ALA A 16 2.59 -2.32 -16.16
C ALA A 16 1.50 -3.35 -15.83
N LEU A 17 1.89 -4.63 -15.66
CA LEU A 17 0.99 -5.70 -15.24
C LEU A 17 0.41 -5.44 -13.86
N THR A 18 1.19 -4.93 -12.89
CA THR A 18 0.66 -4.58 -11.56
C THR A 18 -0.36 -3.45 -11.63
N VAL A 19 -0.16 -2.44 -12.49
CA VAL A 19 -1.14 -1.36 -12.68
C VAL A 19 -2.43 -1.90 -13.29
N VAL A 20 -2.32 -2.77 -14.30
CA VAL A 20 -3.49 -3.42 -14.91
C VAL A 20 -4.25 -4.25 -13.88
N ASP A 21 -3.55 -5.05 -13.07
CA ASP A 21 -4.16 -5.87 -12.02
C ASP A 21 -4.86 -5.02 -10.96
N LEU A 22 -4.22 -3.94 -10.49
CA LEU A 22 -4.80 -3.02 -9.51
C LEU A 22 -6.05 -2.28 -10.02
N LEU A 23 -6.10 -1.93 -11.31
CA LEU A 23 -7.20 -1.19 -11.92
C LEU A 23 -8.26 -2.08 -12.56
N HIS A 24 -8.01 -3.39 -12.65
CA HIS A 24 -8.97 -4.36 -13.16
C HIS A 24 -10.32 -4.26 -12.44
N GLY A 25 -11.41 -4.45 -13.19
CA GLY A 25 -12.77 -4.42 -12.63
C GLY A 25 -13.14 -3.07 -12.00
N ASN A 26 -12.56 -1.96 -12.48
CA ASN A 26 -12.70 -0.63 -11.86
C ASN A 26 -12.22 -0.62 -10.40
N GLY A 27 -11.07 -1.25 -10.14
CA GLY A 27 -10.46 -1.36 -8.82
C GLY A 27 -11.28 -2.23 -7.85
N GLU A 28 -11.89 -3.30 -8.35
CA GLU A 28 -12.79 -4.18 -7.58
C GLU A 28 -12.12 -4.66 -6.28
N LYS A 29 -10.87 -5.12 -6.37
CA LYS A 29 -10.14 -5.62 -5.20
C LYS A 29 -9.91 -4.53 -4.15
N GLY A 30 -9.58 -3.31 -4.58
CA GLY A 30 -9.43 -2.16 -3.70
C GLY A 30 -10.73 -1.82 -2.97
N LYS A 31 -11.85 -1.83 -3.69
CA LYS A 31 -13.19 -1.62 -3.11
C LYS A 31 -13.56 -2.72 -2.12
N GLU A 32 -13.26 -3.98 -2.43
CA GLU A 32 -13.48 -5.12 -1.53
C GLU A 32 -12.71 -4.95 -0.22
N VAL A 33 -11.43 -4.61 -0.30
CA VAL A 33 -10.57 -4.41 0.88
C VAL A 33 -11.09 -3.27 1.74
N VAL A 34 -11.39 -2.12 1.13
CA VAL A 34 -11.94 -0.95 1.85
C VAL A 34 -13.30 -1.27 2.48
N GLY A 35 -14.18 -1.97 1.76
CA GLY A 35 -15.50 -2.36 2.27
C GLY A 35 -15.45 -3.38 3.42
N LYS A 36 -14.46 -4.28 3.41
CA LYS A 36 -14.26 -5.27 4.48
C LYS A 36 -13.43 -4.73 5.65
N PHE A 37 -12.70 -3.64 5.46
CA PHE A 37 -11.85 -3.06 6.50
C PHE A 37 -12.69 -2.50 7.64
N LYS A 38 -12.50 -3.05 8.84
CA LYS A 38 -13.10 -2.55 10.07
C LYS A 38 -12.03 -1.81 10.88
N PRO A 39 -12.04 -0.46 10.90
CA PRO A 39 -11.05 0.30 11.65
C PRO A 39 -11.22 0.04 13.15
N LYS A 40 -10.13 -0.43 13.79
CA LYS A 40 -10.08 -0.65 15.25
C LYS A 40 -10.11 0.67 16.05
N TYR A 41 -9.68 1.76 15.42
CA TYR A 41 -9.58 3.08 16.02
C TYR A 41 -10.24 4.11 15.11
N SER A 42 -10.88 5.11 15.70
CA SER A 42 -11.19 6.36 14.98
C SER A 42 -9.90 7.11 14.67
N LYS A 43 -9.95 8.04 13.72
CA LYS A 43 -8.78 8.88 13.36
C LYS A 43 -8.19 9.57 14.60
N ASP A 44 -9.03 10.15 15.44
CA ASP A 44 -8.60 10.85 16.66
C ASP A 44 -7.98 9.90 17.69
N ALA A 45 -8.56 8.71 17.88
CA ALA A 45 -8.03 7.71 18.80
C ALA A 45 -6.66 7.19 18.33
N TYR A 46 -6.50 6.99 17.02
CA TYR A 46 -5.23 6.58 16.42
C TYR A 46 -4.15 7.66 16.57
N LEU A 47 -4.49 8.93 16.31
CA LEU A 47 -3.55 10.04 16.50
C LEU A 47 -3.15 10.24 17.97
N LYS A 48 -4.07 10.03 18.92
CA LYS A 48 -3.77 10.05 20.36
C LYS A 48 -2.80 8.92 20.74
N LEU A 49 -3.03 7.71 20.25
CA LEU A 49 -2.15 6.56 20.48
C LEU A 49 -0.73 6.86 19.99
N LEU A 50 -0.57 7.30 18.73
CA LEU A 50 0.74 7.65 18.18
C LEU A 50 1.48 8.68 19.03
N ARG A 51 0.81 9.77 19.41
CA ARG A 51 1.40 10.83 20.26
C ARG A 51 1.79 10.32 21.64
N SER A 52 1.04 9.38 22.22
CA SER A 52 1.40 8.78 23.52
C SER A 52 2.67 7.93 23.45
N MET A 53 2.90 7.22 22.34
CA MET A 53 4.12 6.43 22.13
C MET A 53 5.35 7.34 22.02
N TYR A 54 5.27 8.44 21.27
CA TYR A 54 6.35 9.43 21.17
C TYR A 54 6.68 10.10 22.51
N LYS A 55 5.70 10.28 23.40
CA LYS A 55 5.95 10.86 24.73
C LYS A 55 6.70 9.88 25.65
N GLN A 56 6.55 8.57 25.45
CA GLN A 56 7.20 7.56 26.27
C GLN A 56 8.69 7.38 25.98
N GLU A 57 9.17 7.78 24.80
CA GLU A 57 10.59 7.69 24.41
C GLU A 57 11.44 8.86 24.92
N ILE A 58 10.82 9.92 25.46
CA ILE A 58 11.51 11.05 26.09
C ILE A 58 11.55 10.83 27.61
N TYR A 59 12.24 9.79 28.08
CA TYR A 59 12.54 9.58 29.50
C TYR A 59 13.90 8.89 29.68
#